data_AF-A0A7V4MFX9-F1
#
_entry.id   AF-A0A7V4MFX9-F1
#
_cell.length_a   1.000
_cell.length_b   1.000
_cell.length_c   1.000
_cell.angle_alpha   90.00
_cell.angle_beta   90.00
_cell.angle_gamma   90.00
#
_symmetry.space_group_name_H-M   'P 1'
#
loop_
_entity.id
_entity.type
_entity.pdbx_description
1 polymer ?
#
loop_
_entity_poly.entity_id
_entity_poly.type
_entity_poly.pdbx_seq_one_letter_code
_entity_poly.pdbx_strand_id
1 'polypeptide(L)'
;MATTRLVERAYLLVVASALGGVGVLKLLSLPAAAKAFTTPDPFLPFSLGLTVLLGGLLEIAVAVAVLFWSRQSGIVSHLLILWNALIFIFYRVGVWLYAPGQSCPCLGVPTDSGDAAKGASLLLINGLLLLMLAGSLFFITRALLPLWLSALSQVTRRRLRWAMITLLVLASVPALQVGFVAFVNPPTTLPLVLRSFQKHPSGQALPDARYQWKS
;
A
#
# COMPACT_ATOMS: atom_id res chain seq x y z
N MET A 1 5.29 -3.25 31.43
CA MET A 1 4.32 -2.38 30.73
C MET A 1 4.93 -1.08 30.20
N ALA A 2 5.90 -0.45 30.90
CA ALA A 2 6.56 0.77 30.41
C ALA A 2 7.46 0.54 29.18
N THR A 3 8.26 -0.53 29.19
CA THR A 3 9.15 -0.92 28.08
C THR A 3 8.40 -1.13 26.77
N THR A 4 7.26 -1.83 26.80
CA THR A 4 6.46 -2.12 25.62
C THR A 4 5.83 -0.88 25.00
N ARG A 5 5.42 0.10 25.82
CA ARG A 5 4.90 1.38 25.32
C ARG A 5 6.00 2.24 24.71
N LEU A 6 7.21 2.16 25.24
CA LEU A 6 8.37 2.88 24.68
C LEU A 6 8.76 2.30 23.32
N VAL A 7 8.81 0.96 23.20
CA VAL A 7 9.07 0.27 21.92
C VAL A 7 7.97 0.58 20.90
N GLU A 8 6.68 0.56 21.31
CA GLU A 8 5.56 0.90 20.42
C GLU A 8 5.67 2.35 19.89
N ARG A 9 5.99 3.31 20.77
CA ARG A 9 6.16 4.71 20.37
C ARG A 9 7.36 4.90 19.43
N ALA A 10 8.48 4.24 19.72
CA ALA A 10 9.65 4.27 18.86
C ALA A 10 9.32 3.69 17.47
N TYR A 11 8.62 2.56 17.43
CA TYR A 11 8.14 1.96 16.19
C TYR A 11 7.23 2.91 15.40
N LEU A 12 6.20 3.47 16.04
CA LEU A 12 5.26 4.39 15.38
C LEU A 12 5.97 5.64 14.85
N LEU A 13 6.94 6.18 15.60
CA LEU A 13 7.74 7.32 15.18
C LEU A 13 8.59 6.98 13.96
N VAL A 14 9.33 5.86 13.99
CA VAL A 14 10.16 5.42 12.86
C VAL A 14 9.31 5.20 11.61
N VAL A 15 8.18 4.49 11.71
CA VAL A 15 7.31 4.21 10.57
C VAL A 15 6.65 5.48 10.05
N ALA A 16 6.16 6.37 10.92
CA ALA A 16 5.57 7.63 10.49
C ALA A 16 6.59 8.55 9.81
N SER A 17 7.82 8.63 10.35
CA SER A 17 8.90 9.38 9.71
C SER A 17 9.29 8.80 8.35
N ALA A 18 9.37 7.48 8.23
CA ALA A 18 9.64 6.81 6.96
C ALA A 18 8.53 7.08 5.94
N LEU A 19 7.25 6.93 6.33
CA LEU A 19 6.11 7.22 5.47
C LEU A 19 6.06 8.68 5.03
N GLY A 20 6.25 9.62 5.95
CA GLY A 20 6.30 11.04 5.64
C GLY A 20 7.46 11.37 4.69
N GLY A 21 8.63 10.80 4.93
CA GLY A 21 9.80 10.96 4.07
C GLY A 21 9.57 10.43 2.66
N VAL A 22 9.05 9.20 2.52
CA VAL A 22 8.73 8.60 1.22
C VAL A 22 7.64 9.40 0.50
N GLY A 23 6.62 9.84 1.21
CA GLY A 23 5.56 10.66 0.64
C GLY A 23 6.07 12.00 0.11
N VAL A 24 6.95 12.68 0.86
CA VAL A 24 7.60 13.92 0.40
C VAL A 24 8.48 13.64 -0.82
N LEU A 25 9.28 12.57 -0.82
CA LEU A 25 10.11 12.20 -1.97
C LEU A 25 9.26 11.94 -3.23
N LYS A 26 8.10 11.30 -3.09
CA LYS A 26 7.15 11.12 -4.20
C LYS A 26 6.68 12.45 -4.76
N LEU A 27 6.28 13.39 -3.91
CA LEU A 27 5.82 14.71 -4.38
C LEU A 27 6.95 15.50 -5.05
N LEU A 28 8.17 15.44 -4.52
CA LEU A 28 9.34 16.08 -5.11
C LEU A 28 9.79 15.42 -6.43
N SER A 29 9.44 14.16 -6.66
CA SER A 29 9.76 13.45 -7.91
C SER A 29 8.82 13.82 -9.07
N LEU A 30 7.63 14.36 -8.80
CA LEU A 30 6.62 14.66 -9.82
C LEU A 30 7.13 15.61 -10.92
N PRO A 31 7.82 16.73 -10.62
CA PRO A 31 8.35 17.62 -11.66
C PRO A 31 9.46 16.95 -12.48
N ALA A 32 10.29 16.12 -11.85
CA ALA A 32 11.47 15.51 -12.46
C ALA A 32 11.12 14.42 -13.49
N ALA A 33 9.95 13.80 -13.37
CA ALA A 33 9.48 12.73 -14.26
C ALA A 33 8.21 13.12 -15.05
N ALA A 34 7.99 14.41 -15.31
CA ALA A 34 6.81 14.94 -16.00
C ALA A 34 6.48 14.26 -17.35
N LYS A 35 7.48 13.76 -18.09
CA LYS A 35 7.26 12.98 -19.34
C LYS A 35 6.91 11.51 -19.09
N ALA A 36 7.45 10.89 -18.05
CA ALA A 36 7.17 9.50 -17.68
C ALA A 36 5.81 9.35 -16.95
N PHE A 37 5.27 10.45 -16.40
CA PHE A 37 4.04 10.43 -15.60
C PHE A 37 2.74 10.66 -16.38
N THR A 38 2.81 10.96 -17.68
CA THR A 38 1.63 11.07 -18.56
C THR A 38 1.16 9.72 -19.08
N THR A 39 1.95 8.67 -18.89
CA THR A 39 1.54 7.31 -19.23
C THR A 39 0.42 6.85 -18.28
N PRO A 40 -0.55 6.08 -18.81
CA PRO A 40 -1.60 5.50 -18.00
C PRO A 40 -1.03 4.42 -17.07
N ASP A 41 -1.54 4.36 -15.84
CA ASP A 41 -1.22 3.29 -14.90
C ASP A 41 -1.82 1.96 -15.42
N PRO A 42 -1.06 0.84 -15.41
CA PRO A 42 -1.53 -0.44 -15.93
C PRO A 42 -2.61 -1.09 -15.06
N PHE A 43 -2.74 -0.67 -13.80
CA PHE A 43 -3.67 -1.24 -12.83
C PHE A 43 -4.79 -0.27 -12.45
N LEU A 44 -4.48 1.03 -12.29
CA LEU A 44 -5.45 2.06 -11.95
C LEU A 44 -5.92 2.83 -13.19
N PRO A 45 -7.16 3.35 -13.22
CA PRO A 45 -7.69 4.10 -14.36
C PRO A 45 -7.12 5.54 -14.45
N PHE A 46 -6.05 5.84 -13.71
CA PHE A 46 -5.46 7.16 -13.57
C PHE A 46 -4.11 7.22 -14.30
N SER A 47 -3.60 8.43 -14.55
CA SER A 47 -2.21 8.59 -15.00
C SER A 47 -1.25 8.22 -13.88
N LEU A 48 -0.06 7.72 -14.23
CA LEU A 48 0.96 7.35 -13.26
C LEU A 48 1.32 8.54 -12.34
N GLY A 49 1.36 9.76 -12.88
CA GLY A 49 1.59 10.97 -12.09
C GLY A 49 0.52 11.21 -11.02
N LEU A 50 -0.76 11.00 -11.37
CA LEU A 50 -1.85 11.13 -10.41
C LEU A 50 -1.78 10.03 -9.34
N THR A 51 -1.43 8.79 -9.71
CA THR A 51 -1.21 7.70 -8.76
C THR A 51 -0.09 8.03 -7.76
N VAL A 52 1.05 8.55 -8.24
CA VAL A 52 2.18 8.93 -7.38
C VAL A 52 1.83 10.12 -6.48
N LEU A 53 1.12 11.11 -7.01
CA LEU A 53 0.62 12.25 -6.24
C LEU A 53 -0.32 11.80 -5.12
N LEU A 54 -1.36 11.02 -5.45
CA LEU A 54 -2.33 10.51 -4.48
C LEU A 54 -1.66 9.61 -3.44
N GLY A 55 -0.76 8.72 -3.88
CA GLY A 55 0.01 7.87 -2.99
C GLY A 55 0.92 8.65 -2.04
N GLY A 56 1.59 9.70 -2.52
CA GLY A 56 2.44 10.56 -1.70
C GLY A 56 1.65 11.38 -0.68
N LEU A 57 0.53 11.97 -1.10
CA LEU A 57 -0.40 12.67 -0.20
C LEU A 57 -0.96 11.73 0.87
N LEU A 58 -1.30 10.49 0.48
CA LEU A 58 -1.82 9.49 1.41
C LEU A 58 -0.80 9.11 2.48
N GLU A 59 0.45 8.85 2.10
CA GLU A 59 1.52 8.52 3.05
C GLU A 59 1.79 9.66 4.03
N ILE A 60 1.81 10.90 3.54
CA ILE A 60 1.97 12.09 4.39
C ILE A 60 0.77 12.21 5.34
N ALA A 61 -0.46 12.04 4.85
CA ALA A 61 -1.66 12.11 5.67
C ALA A 61 -1.65 11.05 6.78
N VAL A 62 -1.27 9.81 6.46
CA VAL A 62 -1.11 8.72 7.44
C VAL A 62 0.00 9.03 8.43
N ALA A 63 1.16 9.52 7.97
CA ALA A 63 2.27 9.89 8.85
C ALA A 63 1.86 10.98 9.85
N VAL A 64 1.23 12.04 9.37
CA VAL A 64 0.68 13.13 10.20
C VAL A 64 -0.33 12.58 11.18
N ALA A 65 -1.32 11.81 10.72
CA ALA A 65 -2.32 11.20 11.60
C ALA A 65 -1.68 10.32 12.68
N VAL A 66 -0.69 9.50 12.35
CA VAL A 66 0.03 8.67 13.33
C VAL A 66 0.77 9.54 14.35
N LEU A 67 1.49 10.59 13.92
CA LEU A 67 2.23 11.47 14.85
C LEU A 67 1.30 12.21 15.81
N PHE A 68 0.16 12.72 15.36
CA PHE A 68 -0.78 13.46 16.19
C PHE A 68 -1.70 12.55 17.03
N TRP A 69 -2.14 11.41 16.48
CA TRP A 69 -3.14 10.54 17.13
C TRP A 69 -2.54 9.41 17.97
N SER A 70 -1.25 9.09 17.81
CA SER A 70 -0.54 8.08 18.62
C SER A 70 -0.56 8.37 20.12
N ARG A 71 -0.80 9.62 20.51
CA ARG A 71 -0.88 10.06 21.90
C ARG A 71 -2.14 9.56 22.62
N GLN A 72 -3.22 9.28 21.89
CA GLN A 72 -4.54 8.92 22.44
C GLN A 72 -4.97 7.47 22.16
N SER A 73 -4.62 6.88 21.02
CA SER A 73 -5.02 5.51 20.70
C SER A 73 -4.02 4.78 19.78
N GLY A 74 -3.03 4.11 20.39
CA GLY A 74 -2.01 3.34 19.65
C GLY A 74 -2.58 2.35 18.63
N ILE A 75 -3.73 1.73 18.93
CA ILE A 75 -4.38 0.78 18.01
C ILE A 75 -4.85 1.42 16.70
N VAL A 76 -5.31 2.68 16.73
CA VAL A 76 -5.76 3.38 15.51
C VAL A 76 -4.55 3.67 14.61
N SER A 77 -3.42 4.07 15.20
CA SER A 77 -2.19 4.28 14.46
C SER A 77 -1.71 3.00 13.76
N HIS A 78 -1.72 1.85 14.44
CA HIS A 78 -1.37 0.57 13.82
C HIS A 78 -2.35 0.17 12.71
N LEU A 79 -3.65 0.44 12.88
CA LEU A 79 -4.64 0.17 11.84
C LEU A 79 -4.43 1.04 10.60
N LEU A 80 -4.09 2.33 10.76
CA LEU A 80 -3.77 3.22 9.63
C LEU A 80 -2.52 2.77 8.89
N ILE A 81 -1.46 2.38 9.63
CA ILE A 81 -0.22 1.87 9.03
C ILE A 81 -0.49 0.56 8.27
N LEU A 82 -1.23 -0.37 8.89
CA LEU A 82 -1.59 -1.64 8.27
C LEU A 82 -2.44 -1.42 7.02
N TRP A 83 -3.41 -0.52 7.09
CA TRP A 83 -4.24 -0.15 5.95
C TRP A 83 -3.41 0.40 4.79
N ASN A 84 -2.48 1.33 5.07
CA ASN A 84 -1.58 1.87 4.07
C ASN A 84 -0.68 0.77 3.46
N ALA A 85 -0.16 -0.15 4.28
CA ALA A 85 0.64 -1.28 3.80
C ALA A 85 -0.15 -2.20 2.86
N LEU A 86 -1.41 -2.47 3.17
CA LEU A 86 -2.27 -3.30 2.32
C LEU A 86 -2.50 -2.66 0.96
N ILE A 87 -2.74 -1.34 0.88
CA ILE A 87 -2.87 -0.62 -0.39
C ILE A 87 -1.62 -0.82 -1.26
N PHE A 88 -0.43 -0.69 -0.69
CA PHE A 88 0.82 -0.93 -1.41
C PHE A 88 0.98 -2.37 -1.89
N ILE A 89 0.60 -3.35 -1.06
CA ILE A 89 0.62 -4.76 -1.46
C ILE A 89 -0.34 -5.01 -2.62
N PHE A 90 -1.59 -4.57 -2.50
CA PHE A 90 -2.59 -4.76 -3.56
C PHE A 90 -2.17 -4.09 -4.86
N TYR A 91 -1.64 -2.86 -4.79
CA TYR A 91 -1.11 -2.17 -5.95
C TYR A 91 0.04 -2.94 -6.59
N ARG A 92 1.02 -3.42 -5.80
CA ARG A 92 2.16 -4.20 -6.33
C ARG A 92 1.74 -5.54 -6.91
N VAL A 93 0.83 -6.26 -6.27
CA VAL A 93 0.29 -7.51 -6.81
C VAL A 93 -0.47 -7.22 -8.11
N GLY A 94 -1.25 -6.14 -8.17
CA GLY A 94 -1.91 -5.67 -9.39
C GLY A 94 -0.90 -5.44 -10.51
N VAL A 95 0.09 -4.58 -10.29
CA VAL A 95 1.14 -4.30 -11.29
C VAL A 95 1.88 -5.57 -11.72
N TRP A 96 2.20 -6.47 -10.78
CA TRP A 96 2.87 -7.74 -11.11
C TRP A 96 2.03 -8.65 -12.01
N LEU A 97 0.70 -8.64 -11.82
CA LEU A 97 -0.24 -9.41 -12.65
C LEU A 97 -0.47 -8.79 -14.04
N TYR A 98 -0.53 -7.46 -14.14
CA TYR A 98 -0.88 -6.77 -15.40
C TYR A 98 0.33 -6.33 -16.24
N ALA A 99 1.49 -6.12 -15.61
CA ALA A 99 2.73 -5.69 -16.27
C ALA A 99 3.96 -6.43 -15.70
N PRO A 100 4.07 -7.75 -15.96
CA PRO A 100 5.14 -8.57 -15.41
C PRO A 100 6.53 -8.11 -15.88
N GLY A 101 7.47 -8.01 -14.94
CA GLY A 101 8.86 -7.61 -15.22
C GLY A 101 9.11 -6.09 -15.26
N GLN A 102 8.07 -5.25 -15.15
CA GLN A 102 8.26 -3.80 -15.08
C GLN A 102 8.50 -3.33 -13.65
N SER A 103 9.47 -2.42 -13.50
CA SER A 103 9.77 -1.80 -12.21
C SER A 103 8.68 -0.79 -11.86
N CYS A 104 8.01 -1.00 -10.73
CA CYS A 104 7.01 -0.07 -10.23
C CYS A 104 7.67 1.26 -9.81
N PRO A 105 7.36 2.41 -10.44
CA PRO A 105 7.92 3.71 -10.09
C PRO A 105 7.28 4.28 -8.81
N CYS A 106 6.74 3.43 -7.95
CA CYS A 106 6.07 3.79 -6.71
C CYS A 106 6.98 4.43 -5.65
N LEU A 107 8.24 4.74 -5.98
CA LEU A 107 9.13 5.58 -5.18
C LEU A 107 9.57 6.87 -5.91
N GLY A 108 9.02 7.15 -7.10
CA GLY A 108 9.45 8.29 -7.92
C GLY A 108 10.82 8.10 -8.57
N VAL A 109 11.41 6.90 -8.49
CA VAL A 109 12.70 6.60 -9.08
C VAL A 109 12.51 6.45 -10.59
N PRO A 110 13.14 7.29 -11.43
CA PRO A 110 13.05 7.19 -12.87
C PRO A 110 13.55 5.83 -13.35
N THR A 111 12.92 5.30 -14.41
CA THR A 111 13.29 4.04 -15.08
C THR A 111 14.72 4.04 -15.62
N ASP A 112 15.34 5.22 -15.74
CA ASP A 112 16.68 5.43 -16.27
C ASP A 112 17.77 5.36 -15.19
N SER A 113 17.38 5.12 -13.94
CA SER A 113 18.34 4.83 -12.86
C SER A 113 18.99 3.46 -13.09
N GLY A 114 20.31 3.37 -12.88
CA GLY A 114 21.07 2.13 -13.08
C GLY A 114 20.54 0.95 -12.25
N ASP A 115 20.81 -0.28 -12.69
CA ASP A 115 20.24 -1.50 -12.10
C ASP A 115 20.52 -1.67 -10.59
N ALA A 116 21.66 -1.14 -10.12
CA ALA A 116 22.00 -1.10 -8.70
C ALA A 116 21.03 -0.23 -7.87
N ALA A 117 20.58 0.91 -8.42
CA ALA A 117 19.62 1.81 -7.77
C ALA A 117 18.20 1.21 -7.73
N LYS A 118 17.83 0.47 -8.78
CA LYS A 118 16.58 -0.31 -8.83
C LYS A 118 16.57 -1.43 -7.79
N GLY A 119 17.68 -2.15 -7.62
CA GLY A 119 17.82 -3.20 -6.61
C GLY A 119 17.71 -2.68 -5.17
N ALA A 120 18.43 -1.59 -4.86
CA ALA A 120 18.44 -1.00 -3.52
C ALA A 120 17.07 -0.44 -3.11
N SER A 121 16.37 0.23 -4.03
CA SER A 121 15.02 0.75 -3.78
C SER A 121 14.00 -0.37 -3.56
N LEU A 122 14.09 -1.47 -4.31
CA LEU A 122 13.20 -2.62 -4.12
C LEU A 122 13.38 -3.25 -2.73
N LEU A 123 14.64 -3.42 -2.30
CA LEU A 123 14.96 -3.95 -0.97
C LEU A 123 14.42 -3.05 0.14
N LEU A 124 14.63 -1.73 0.03
CA LEU A 124 14.14 -0.73 0.98
C LEU A 124 12.61 -0.77 1.11
N ILE A 125 11.88 -0.82 -0.01
CA ILE A 125 10.42 -0.85 0.01
C ILE A 125 9.91 -2.16 0.60
N ASN A 126 10.49 -3.30 0.23
CA ASN A 126 10.12 -4.60 0.79
C ASN A 126 10.37 -4.64 2.30
N GLY A 127 11.52 -4.10 2.74
CA GLY A 127 11.86 -3.97 4.15
C GLY A 127 10.87 -3.08 4.91
N LEU A 128 10.53 -1.91 4.36
CA LEU A 128 9.55 -1.00 4.97
C LEU A 128 8.16 -1.62 5.02
N LEU A 129 7.71 -2.28 3.96
CA LEU A 129 6.41 -2.98 3.94
C LEU A 129 6.37 -4.11 4.97
N LEU A 130 7.43 -4.92 5.04
CA LEU A 130 7.52 -5.99 6.04
C LEU A 130 7.49 -5.42 7.46
N LEU A 131 8.22 -4.33 7.72
CA LEU A 131 8.21 -3.63 8.99
C LEU A 131 6.80 -3.12 9.35
N MET A 132 6.12 -2.47 8.40
CA MET A 132 4.76 -1.93 8.59
C MET A 132 3.73 -3.04 8.86
N LEU A 133 3.79 -4.16 8.13
CA LEU A 133 2.89 -5.29 8.36
C LEU A 133 3.19 -6.00 9.67
N ALA A 134 4.41 -6.52 9.82
CA ALA A 134 4.76 -7.36 10.96
C ALA A 134 4.64 -6.57 12.28
N GLY A 135 5.12 -5.33 12.31
CA GLY A 135 5.02 -4.47 13.49
C GLY A 135 3.58 -4.17 13.86
N SER A 136 2.76 -3.74 12.90
CA SER A 136 1.36 -3.37 13.16
C SER A 136 0.52 -4.58 13.57
N LEU A 137 0.69 -5.74 12.90
CA LEU A 137 0.03 -6.99 13.29
C LEU A 137 0.45 -7.43 14.69
N PHE A 138 1.73 -7.35 15.04
CA PHE A 138 2.21 -7.72 16.37
C PHE A 138 1.56 -6.87 17.48
N PHE A 139 1.53 -5.54 17.32
CA PHE A 139 0.92 -4.67 18.33
C PHE A 139 -0.61 -4.80 18.39
N ILE A 140 -1.29 -4.97 17.24
CA ILE A 140 -2.73 -5.20 17.18
C ILE A 140 -3.10 -6.53 17.84
N THR A 141 -2.42 -7.62 17.48
CA THR A 141 -2.67 -8.95 18.06
C THR A 141 -2.42 -8.93 19.56
N ARG A 142 -1.33 -8.31 20.03
CA ARG A 142 -1.07 -8.14 21.46
C ARG A 142 -2.15 -7.33 22.18
N ALA A 143 -2.67 -6.28 21.56
CA ALA A 143 -3.74 -5.46 22.14
C ALA A 143 -5.09 -6.20 22.18
N LEU A 144 -5.37 -7.01 21.15
CA LEU A 144 -6.62 -7.75 21.01
C LEU A 144 -6.63 -9.10 21.72
N LEU A 145 -5.48 -9.75 21.93
CA LEU A 145 -5.37 -11.04 22.62
C LEU A 145 -6.01 -11.04 24.03
N PRO A 146 -5.74 -10.07 24.92
CA PRO A 146 -6.41 -10.01 26.22
C PRO A 146 -7.89 -9.65 26.11
N LEU A 147 -8.30 -8.88 25.10
CA LEU A 147 -9.71 -8.60 24.80
C LEU A 147 -10.45 -9.86 24.33
N TRP A 148 -9.79 -10.70 23.54
CA TRP A 148 -10.30 -11.97 23.04
C TRP A 148 -10.41 -13.00 24.17
N LEU A 149 -9.42 -13.07 25.05
CA LEU A 149 -9.44 -13.90 26.26
C LEU A 149 -10.49 -13.43 27.29
N SER A 150 -10.75 -12.12 27.38
CA SER A 150 -11.77 -11.53 28.27
C SER A 150 -13.16 -11.40 27.64
N ALA A 151 -13.32 -11.79 26.36
CA ALA A 151 -14.60 -11.82 25.65
C ALA A 151 -15.56 -12.92 26.15
N LEU A 152 -15.28 -13.54 27.30
CA LEU A 152 -16.25 -14.21 28.16
C LEU A 152 -17.14 -13.23 28.96
N SER A 153 -16.89 -11.90 28.94
CA SER A 153 -17.72 -10.92 29.66
C SER A 153 -18.37 -9.87 28.73
N GLN A 154 -19.67 -9.61 28.96
CA GLN A 154 -20.56 -8.94 28.00
C GLN A 154 -20.28 -7.44 27.74
N VAL A 155 -19.52 -6.77 28.59
CA VAL A 155 -19.31 -5.31 28.55
C VAL A 155 -18.35 -4.89 27.42
N THR A 156 -17.47 -5.81 27.00
CA THR A 156 -16.41 -5.58 25.99
C THR A 156 -16.95 -5.51 24.54
N ARG A 157 -18.20 -5.93 24.30
CA ARG A 157 -18.82 -6.00 22.97
C ARG A 157 -19.02 -4.65 22.29
N ARG A 158 -19.26 -3.55 23.01
CA ARG A 158 -19.51 -2.24 22.38
C ARG A 158 -18.25 -1.63 21.75
N ARG A 159 -17.11 -1.67 22.46
CA ARG A 159 -15.83 -1.15 21.92
C ARG A 159 -15.27 -2.03 20.80
N LEU A 160 -15.42 -3.36 20.93
CA LEU A 160 -15.03 -4.30 19.88
C LEU A 160 -15.91 -4.15 18.63
N ARG A 161 -17.22 -3.93 18.78
CA ARG A 161 -18.12 -3.68 17.64
C ARG A 161 -17.72 -2.44 16.85
N TRP A 162 -17.44 -1.32 17.51
CA TRP A 162 -16.97 -0.13 16.79
C TRP A 162 -15.63 -0.36 16.10
N ALA A 163 -14.65 -0.99 16.78
CA ALA A 163 -13.37 -1.34 16.17
C ALA A 163 -13.51 -2.31 14.96
N MET A 164 -14.39 -3.30 15.05
CA MET A 164 -14.70 -4.23 13.95
C MET A 164 -15.43 -3.53 12.80
N ILE A 165 -16.37 -2.62 13.09
CA ILE A 165 -17.07 -1.82 12.07
C ILE A 165 -16.06 -0.91 11.36
N THR A 166 -15.15 -0.27 12.10
CA THR A 166 -14.06 0.52 11.51
C THR A 166 -13.14 -0.36 10.66
N LEU A 167 -12.81 -1.58 11.10
CA LEU A 167 -12.05 -2.58 10.33
C LEU A 167 -12.76 -3.00 9.05
N LEU A 168 -14.07 -3.23 9.12
CA LEU A 168 -14.88 -3.70 8.00
C LEU A 168 -15.12 -2.57 6.99
N VAL A 169 -15.22 -1.33 7.44
CA VAL A 169 -15.27 -0.13 6.59
C VAL A 169 -13.90 0.15 5.97
N LEU A 170 -12.81 0.08 6.73
CA LEU A 170 -11.45 0.30 6.21
C LEU A 170 -10.95 -0.81 5.28
N ALA A 171 -11.40 -2.05 5.46
CA ALA A 171 -11.11 -3.17 4.55
C ALA A 171 -12.01 -3.15 3.30
N SER A 172 -13.25 -2.68 3.43
CA SER A 172 -14.16 -2.59 2.29
C SER A 172 -13.83 -1.42 1.37
N VAL A 173 -13.24 -0.31 1.85
CA VAL A 173 -12.87 0.82 0.97
C VAL A 173 -11.84 0.44 -0.11
N PRO A 174 -10.71 -0.23 0.17
CA PRO A 174 -9.80 -0.70 -0.87
C PRO A 174 -10.40 -1.79 -1.75
N ALA A 175 -11.16 -2.73 -1.17
CA ALA A 175 -11.83 -3.79 -1.95
C ALA A 175 -12.91 -3.23 -2.88
N LEU A 176 -13.64 -2.19 -2.45
CA LEU A 176 -14.58 -1.43 -3.27
C LEU A 176 -13.85 -0.57 -4.29
N GLN A 177 -12.71 0.05 -3.96
CA GLN A 177 -11.91 0.78 -4.93
C GLN A 177 -11.38 -0.14 -6.05
N VAL A 178 -10.89 -1.33 -5.71
CA VAL A 178 -10.41 -2.32 -6.69
C VAL A 178 -11.58 -2.97 -7.47
N GLY A 179 -12.66 -3.34 -6.78
CA GLY A 179 -13.85 -3.93 -7.40
C GLY A 179 -14.62 -2.97 -8.31
N PHE A 180 -14.74 -1.70 -7.91
CA PHE A 180 -15.36 -0.66 -8.72
C PHE A 180 -14.50 -0.33 -9.95
N VAL A 181 -13.17 -0.33 -9.85
CA VAL A 181 -12.28 -0.16 -11.01
C VAL A 181 -12.41 -1.32 -12.01
N ALA A 182 -12.51 -2.57 -11.52
CA ALA A 182 -12.76 -3.74 -12.36
C ALA A 182 -14.16 -3.72 -13.02
N PHE A 183 -15.16 -3.12 -12.35
CA PHE A 183 -16.54 -3.02 -12.85
C PHE A 183 -16.76 -1.85 -13.83
N VAL A 184 -16.14 -0.69 -13.59
CA VAL A 184 -16.30 0.52 -14.41
C VAL A 184 -15.48 0.46 -15.70
N ASN A 185 -14.43 -0.37 -15.76
CA ASN A 185 -13.61 -0.54 -16.96
C ASN A 185 -13.61 -1.99 -17.50
N PRO A 186 -14.78 -2.54 -17.89
CA PRO A 186 -14.90 -3.93 -18.32
C PRO A 186 -14.23 -4.28 -19.67
N PRO A 187 -14.08 -3.39 -20.68
CA PRO A 187 -13.50 -3.81 -21.97
C PRO A 187 -11.98 -4.03 -21.93
N THR A 188 -11.29 -3.58 -20.88
CA THR A 188 -9.83 -3.72 -20.72
C THR A 188 -9.46 -4.72 -19.63
N THR A 189 -10.07 -4.64 -18.45
CA THR A 189 -9.67 -5.46 -17.29
C THR A 189 -10.17 -6.90 -17.36
N LEU A 190 -11.42 -7.12 -17.78
CA LEU A 190 -12.03 -8.46 -17.82
C LEU A 190 -11.31 -9.44 -18.78
N PRO A 191 -10.99 -9.08 -20.05
CA PRO A 191 -10.25 -9.98 -20.93
C PRO A 191 -8.80 -10.23 -20.46
N LEU A 192 -8.18 -9.30 -19.73
CA LEU A 192 -6.84 -9.48 -19.16
C LEU A 192 -6.84 -10.43 -17.95
N VAL A 193 -7.84 -10.32 -17.07
CA VAL A 193 -8.04 -11.25 -15.95
C VAL A 193 -8.31 -12.66 -16.46
N LEU A 194 -9.18 -12.81 -17.46
CA LEU A 194 -9.44 -14.11 -18.09
C LEU A 194 -8.17 -14.72 -18.73
N ARG A 195 -7.29 -13.89 -19.29
CA ARG A 195 -5.99 -14.32 -19.86
C ARG A 195 -4.93 -14.65 -18.83
N SER A 196 -4.89 -14.00 -17.66
CA SER A 196 -3.94 -14.34 -16.59
C SER A 196 -4.29 -15.67 -15.90
N PHE A 197 -5.56 -16.04 -15.88
CA PHE A 197 -6.03 -17.36 -15.43
C PHE A 197 -5.89 -18.46 -16.50
N GLN A 198 -5.78 -18.09 -17.78
CA GLN A 198 -5.41 -19.01 -18.85
C GLN A 198 -3.89 -19.20 -18.85
N LYS A 199 -3.39 -20.23 -18.14
CA LYS A 199 -1.99 -20.69 -18.24
C LYS A 199 -1.55 -20.75 -19.71
N HIS A 200 -0.64 -19.89 -20.13
CA HIS A 200 -0.05 -19.96 -21.46
C HIS A 200 0.94 -21.14 -21.53
N PRO A 201 0.74 -22.12 -22.43
CA PRO A 201 1.77 -23.07 -22.80
C PRO A 201 2.80 -22.33 -23.68
N SER A 202 4.04 -22.29 -23.20
CA SER A 202 5.28 -22.17 -24.00
C SER A 202 5.24 -21.34 -25.30
N GLY A 203 5.89 -20.17 -25.27
CA GLY A 203 6.78 -19.76 -26.37
C GLY A 203 6.26 -18.83 -27.46
N GLN A 204 5.10 -18.17 -27.32
CA GLN A 204 4.69 -17.11 -28.25
C GLN A 204 4.91 -15.72 -27.66
N ALA A 205 5.72 -14.91 -28.35
CA ALA A 205 5.95 -13.50 -28.05
C ALA A 205 4.61 -12.76 -28.00
N LEU A 206 4.39 -12.00 -26.91
CA LEU A 206 3.19 -11.18 -26.77
C LEU A 206 3.11 -10.19 -27.94
N PRO A 207 1.97 -10.05 -28.64
CA PRO A 207 1.77 -8.94 -29.54
C PRO A 207 1.84 -7.64 -28.72
N ASP A 208 2.62 -6.67 -29.23
CA ASP A 208 3.04 -5.45 -28.56
C ASP A 208 2.03 -4.94 -27.52
N ALA A 209 2.41 -5.07 -26.25
CA ALA A 209 1.72 -4.40 -25.18
C ALA A 209 1.66 -2.92 -25.53
N ARG A 210 0.46 -2.39 -25.76
CA ARG A 210 0.19 -0.97 -26.02
C ARG A 210 0.59 -0.04 -24.85
N TYR A 211 1.26 -0.61 -23.83
CA TYR A 211 1.79 -0.02 -22.61
C TYR A 211 3.27 -0.40 -22.46
N GLN A 212 4.06 -0.22 -23.51
CA GLN A 212 5.52 -0.16 -23.34
C GLN A 212 5.85 1.22 -22.78
N TRP A 213 6.42 1.25 -21.58
CA TRP A 213 7.18 2.40 -21.12
C TRP A 213 8.34 2.54 -22.09
N LYS A 214 8.21 3.44 -23.06
CA LYS A 214 9.34 3.76 -23.93
C LYS A 214 10.40 4.39 -23.04
N SER A 215 11.46 3.62 -22.83
CA SER A 215 12.80 4.09 -22.44
C SER A 215 13.24 5.23 -23.33
#